data_AF-D7B9D2-F1
#
_entry.id   AF-D7B9D2-F1
#
_cell.length_a   1.000
_cell.length_b   1.000
_cell.length_c   1.000
_cell.angle_alpha   90.00
_cell.angle_beta   90.00
_cell.angle_gamma   90.00
#
_symmetry.space_group_name_H-M   'P 1'
#
loop_
_entity.id
_entity.type
_entity.pdbx_description
1 polymer ?
#
loop_
_entity_poly.entity_id
_entity_poly.type
_entity_poly.pdbx_seq_one_letter_code
_entity_poly.pdbx_strand_id
1 'polypeptide(L)'
;MMGLLRSRRTMFVLVGLVVVGLVVSAGIGLFNAIGSAPVASPPPQGQQDGGQGGAPSQNPPPDVDVLGQAPSGLSYVSDPEADVYCEGTECVRLVMVMTEDGELTEDSRETVDTVVSHLLGRGWEEQEPQGAPEEQVFLSDGEHMLADTSAHDEPESPATLMLGDASGPQTP
;
A
#
# COMPACT_ATOMS: atom_id res chain seq x y z
N MET A 1 -39.13 -31.16 16.01
CA MET A 1 -38.62 -29.90 15.44
C MET A 1 -38.96 -28.78 16.41
N MET A 2 -37.99 -28.26 17.18
CA MET A 2 -38.01 -27.01 17.98
C MET A 2 -36.87 -27.03 19.02
N GLY A 3 -35.68 -27.52 18.63
CA GLY A 3 -34.54 -27.70 19.54
C GLY A 3 -33.32 -26.81 19.26
N LEU A 4 -33.36 -26.01 18.20
CA LEU A 4 -32.17 -25.29 17.70
C LEU A 4 -32.04 -23.84 18.21
N LEU A 5 -32.97 -23.36 19.04
CA LEU A 5 -33.02 -21.95 19.48
C LEU A 5 -32.50 -21.70 20.91
N ARG A 6 -31.68 -22.61 21.47
CA ARG A 6 -31.08 -22.41 22.80
C ARG A 6 -29.57 -22.64 22.82
N SER A 7 -28.88 -22.33 21.74
CA SER A 7 -27.41 -22.21 21.77
C SER A 7 -27.03 -20.79 21.40
N ARG A 8 -26.47 -20.05 22.37
CA ARG A 8 -25.95 -18.70 22.14
C ARG A 8 -24.90 -18.68 21.02
N ARG A 9 -24.17 -19.77 20.85
CA ARG A 9 -23.11 -19.91 19.83
C ARG A 9 -23.66 -19.91 18.39
N THR A 10 -24.81 -20.52 18.12
CA THR A 10 -25.36 -20.56 16.75
C THR A 10 -25.99 -19.23 16.34
N MET A 11 -26.49 -18.45 17.30
CA MET A 11 -26.97 -17.09 17.07
C MET A 11 -25.84 -16.14 16.64
N PHE A 12 -24.67 -16.20 17.30
CA PHE A 12 -23.52 -15.38 16.92
C PHE A 12 -22.99 -15.69 15.53
N VAL A 13 -23.01 -16.96 15.12
CA VAL A 13 -22.57 -17.37 13.77
C VAL A 13 -23.52 -16.82 12.69
N LEU A 14 -24.84 -16.89 12.90
CA LEU A 14 -25.80 -16.34 11.95
C LEU A 14 -25.75 -14.81 11.86
N VAL A 15 -25.59 -14.13 13.00
CA VAL A 15 -25.42 -12.67 13.02
C VAL A 15 -24.13 -12.27 12.31
N GLY A 16 -23.02 -12.98 12.56
CA GLY A 16 -21.76 -12.74 11.85
C GLY A 16 -21.89 -12.89 10.34
N LEU A 17 -22.57 -13.95 9.88
CA LEU A 17 -22.77 -14.19 8.45
C LEU A 17 -23.65 -13.13 7.77
N VAL A 18 -24.69 -12.64 8.46
CA VAL A 18 -25.55 -11.57 7.95
C VAL A 18 -24.82 -10.22 7.90
N VAL A 19 -24.00 -9.91 8.91
CA VAL A 19 -23.20 -8.68 8.93
C VAL A 19 -22.15 -8.70 7.82
N VAL A 20 -21.43 -9.81 7.65
CA VAL A 20 -20.44 -9.96 6.55
C VAL A 20 -21.12 -9.89 5.18
N GLY A 21 -22.30 -10.47 5.00
CA GLY A 21 -23.06 -10.36 3.75
C GLY A 21 -23.55 -8.95 3.42
N LEU A 22 -23.87 -8.13 4.43
CA LEU A 22 -24.34 -6.75 4.24
C LEU A 22 -23.19 -5.77 3.91
N VAL A 23 -21.99 -5.98 4.45
CA VAL A 23 -20.86 -5.05 4.26
C VAL A 23 -20.30 -5.11 2.83
N VAL A 24 -20.38 -6.25 2.15
CA VAL A 24 -19.83 -6.41 0.78
C VAL A 24 -20.62 -5.62 -0.28
N SER A 25 -21.84 -5.17 0.00
CA SER A 25 -22.73 -4.58 -1.02
C SER A 25 -22.62 -3.05 -1.20
N ALA A 26 -21.81 -2.34 -0.40
CA ALA A 26 -21.82 -0.87 -0.36
C ALA A 26 -20.67 -0.17 -1.13
N GLY A 27 -19.71 -0.90 -1.71
CA GLY A 27 -18.43 -0.31 -2.16
C GLY A 27 -18.33 0.20 -3.61
N ILE A 28 -19.26 -0.11 -4.52
CA ILE A 28 -18.99 0.01 -5.98
C ILE A 28 -19.46 1.36 -6.61
N GLY A 29 -20.06 2.27 -5.84
CA GLY A 29 -20.86 3.37 -6.42
C GLY A 29 -20.25 4.78 -6.53
N LEU A 30 -19.18 5.10 -5.79
CA LEU A 30 -18.90 6.52 -5.48
C LEU A 30 -17.79 7.20 -6.30
N PHE A 31 -16.99 6.45 -7.06
CA PHE A 31 -15.84 6.97 -7.80
C PHE A 31 -16.17 7.55 -9.19
N ASN A 32 -17.43 7.50 -9.62
CA ASN A 32 -17.84 7.89 -10.99
C ASN A 32 -18.18 9.40 -11.15
N ALA A 33 -17.90 10.24 -10.15
CA ALA A 33 -18.48 11.60 -10.07
C ALA A 33 -17.50 12.78 -10.19
N ILE A 34 -16.18 12.58 -10.19
CA ILE A 34 -15.22 13.71 -10.04
C ILE A 34 -14.43 14.05 -11.34
N GLY A 35 -14.49 13.21 -12.38
CA GLY A 35 -13.50 13.32 -13.49
C GLY A 35 -13.92 13.91 -14.84
N SER A 36 -15.18 14.27 -15.12
CA SER A 36 -15.61 14.53 -16.51
C SER A 36 -15.94 16.00 -16.82
N ALA A 37 -14.89 16.82 -17.01
CA ALA A 37 -14.97 18.02 -17.83
C ALA A 37 -14.60 17.66 -19.30
N PRO A 38 -15.43 17.99 -20.31
CA PRO A 38 -15.19 17.55 -21.68
C PRO A 38 -14.22 18.52 -22.38
N VAL A 39 -13.02 18.04 -22.71
CA VAL A 39 -12.17 18.67 -23.73
C VAL A 39 -12.16 17.80 -24.99
N ALA A 40 -12.50 18.44 -26.10
CA ALA A 40 -12.80 17.83 -27.37
C ALA A 40 -11.56 17.54 -28.23
N SER A 41 -11.69 16.50 -29.09
CA SER A 41 -11.06 16.26 -30.42
C SER A 41 -9.97 15.18 -30.49
N PRO A 42 -9.71 14.52 -31.65
CA PRO A 42 -10.58 13.98 -32.72
C PRO A 42 -10.27 12.46 -33.05
N PRO A 43 -10.98 11.75 -33.96
CA PRO A 43 -10.84 10.29 -34.09
C PRO A 43 -9.76 9.86 -35.10
N PRO A 44 -9.16 8.68 -34.92
CA PRO A 44 -8.73 7.86 -36.05
C PRO A 44 -9.38 6.47 -36.05
N GLN A 45 -9.82 6.07 -37.24
CA GLN A 45 -10.37 4.78 -37.58
C GLN A 45 -9.27 3.70 -37.66
N GLY A 46 -9.49 2.60 -36.93
CA GLY A 46 -9.38 1.19 -37.35
C GLY A 46 -8.08 0.64 -37.93
N GLN A 47 -7.58 -0.45 -37.33
CA GLN A 47 -7.29 -1.73 -38.03
C GLN A 47 -7.11 -2.85 -36.97
N GLN A 48 -7.97 -3.87 -37.03
CA GLN A 48 -7.81 -5.13 -36.29
C GLN A 48 -6.61 -5.91 -36.84
N ASP A 49 -5.70 -6.35 -35.97
CA ASP A 49 -4.89 -7.54 -36.20
C ASP A 49 -4.74 -8.33 -34.89
N GLY A 50 -4.86 -9.66 -34.98
CA GLY A 50 -5.00 -10.54 -33.85
C GLY A 50 -3.67 -10.94 -33.22
N GLY A 51 -3.58 -10.87 -31.90
CA GLY A 51 -2.47 -11.46 -31.16
C GLY A 51 -2.48 -11.07 -29.69
N GLN A 52 -2.81 -12.04 -28.83
CA GLN A 52 -2.56 -12.05 -27.38
C GLN A 52 -3.07 -10.82 -26.62
N GLY A 53 -4.19 -10.99 -25.90
CA GLY A 53 -4.58 -10.06 -24.85
C GLY A 53 -3.48 -10.00 -23.80
N GLY A 54 -2.55 -9.06 -23.96
CA GLY A 54 -1.65 -8.64 -22.92
C GLY A 54 -2.53 -8.12 -21.79
N ALA A 55 -2.46 -8.79 -20.63
CA ALA A 55 -2.87 -8.16 -19.40
C ALA A 55 -2.19 -6.78 -19.33
N PRO A 56 -2.88 -5.72 -18.84
CA PRO A 56 -2.23 -4.44 -18.62
C PRO A 56 -0.93 -4.69 -17.86
N SER A 57 0.18 -4.24 -18.42
CA SER A 57 1.49 -4.36 -17.80
C SER A 57 1.41 -3.61 -16.48
N GLN A 58 1.38 -4.35 -15.37
CA GLN A 58 1.51 -3.75 -14.05
C GLN A 58 2.85 -3.04 -14.02
N ASN A 59 2.84 -1.74 -13.72
CA ASN A 59 4.10 -1.02 -13.57
C ASN A 59 4.78 -1.57 -12.31
N PRO A 60 6.03 -2.04 -12.38
CA PRO A 60 6.73 -2.53 -11.20
C PRO A 60 6.86 -1.41 -10.18
N PRO A 61 6.86 -1.71 -8.86
CA PRO A 61 7.05 -0.67 -7.86
C PRO A 61 8.46 -0.09 -7.96
N PRO A 62 8.68 1.11 -7.40
CA PRO A 62 10.01 1.69 -7.29
C PRO A 62 11.00 0.73 -6.61
N ASP A 63 12.27 0.82 -7.02
CA ASP A 63 13.36 0.10 -6.36
C ASP A 63 13.69 0.77 -5.01
N VAL A 64 14.29 0.04 -4.08
CA VAL A 64 14.72 0.57 -2.79
C VAL A 64 15.77 1.67 -2.93
N ASP A 65 16.53 1.67 -4.02
CA ASP A 65 17.55 2.68 -4.32
C ASP A 65 17.01 4.12 -4.39
N VAL A 66 15.70 4.32 -4.60
CA VAL A 66 15.08 5.67 -4.61
C VAL A 66 15.14 6.34 -3.24
N LEU A 67 15.18 5.56 -2.15
CA LEU A 67 15.38 6.08 -0.79
C LEU A 67 16.81 6.63 -0.59
N GLY A 68 17.72 6.29 -1.50
CA GLY A 68 19.13 6.62 -1.43
C GLY A 68 19.85 5.92 -0.28
N GLN A 69 20.95 6.54 0.17
CA GLN A 69 21.72 6.02 1.31
C GLN A 69 20.87 5.99 2.58
N ALA A 70 20.85 4.85 3.28
CA ALA A 70 20.25 4.72 4.60
C ALA A 70 20.98 5.57 5.67
N PRO A 71 20.31 5.88 6.80
CA PRO A 71 20.96 6.50 7.95
C PRO A 71 22.13 5.65 8.47
N SER A 72 23.10 6.28 9.15
CA SER A 72 24.26 5.56 9.72
C SER A 72 23.83 4.44 10.67
N GLY A 73 24.42 3.25 10.52
CA GLY A 73 24.06 2.09 11.33
C GLY A 73 22.87 1.29 10.81
N LEU A 74 22.18 1.77 9.78
CA LEU A 74 21.01 1.12 9.17
C LEU A 74 21.26 0.74 7.71
N SER A 75 20.48 -0.22 7.23
CA SER A 75 20.41 -0.63 5.83
C SER A 75 18.96 -0.83 5.40
N TYR A 76 18.69 -0.56 4.11
CA TYR A 76 17.40 -0.90 3.50
C TYR A 76 17.51 -2.24 2.79
N VAL A 77 16.59 -3.15 3.08
CA VAL A 77 16.57 -4.51 2.55
C VAL A 77 15.20 -4.81 1.94
N SER A 78 15.19 -5.26 0.69
CA SER A 78 13.99 -5.70 0.00
C SER A 78 14.37 -6.75 -1.03
N ASP A 79 13.68 -7.88 -1.03
CA ASP A 79 13.77 -8.87 -2.09
C ASP A 79 13.02 -8.38 -3.35
N PRO A 80 13.66 -8.42 -4.54
CA PRO A 80 13.05 -7.86 -5.75
C PRO A 80 11.77 -8.58 -6.19
N GLU A 81 11.54 -9.82 -5.77
CA GLU A 81 10.36 -10.62 -6.14
C GLU A 81 9.44 -10.90 -4.95
N ALA A 82 9.99 -11.27 -3.79
CA ALA A 82 9.22 -11.71 -2.64
C ALA A 82 8.55 -10.55 -1.87
N ASP A 83 9.13 -9.35 -1.92
CA ASP A 83 8.64 -8.18 -1.20
C ASP A 83 7.81 -7.24 -2.08
N VAL A 84 7.42 -7.67 -3.27
CA VAL A 84 6.57 -6.90 -4.20
C VAL A 84 5.14 -7.41 -4.16
N TYR A 85 4.20 -6.49 -3.92
CA TYR A 85 2.76 -6.77 -3.84
C TYR A 85 2.01 -5.90 -4.84
N CYS A 86 1.28 -6.52 -5.75
CA CYS A 86 0.49 -5.82 -6.76
C CYS A 86 -1.00 -6.11 -6.60
N GLU A 87 -1.81 -5.05 -6.52
CA GLU A 87 -3.26 -5.10 -6.56
C GLU A 87 -3.77 -4.29 -7.75
N GLY A 88 -4.41 -4.96 -8.72
CA GLY A 88 -4.87 -4.31 -9.94
C GLY A 88 -3.71 -3.75 -10.77
N THR A 89 -3.64 -2.43 -10.92
CA THR A 89 -2.58 -1.72 -11.63
C THR A 89 -1.52 -1.11 -10.70
N GLU A 90 -1.72 -1.22 -9.39
CA GLU A 90 -0.87 -0.63 -8.37
C GLU A 90 0.06 -1.70 -7.80
N CYS A 91 1.33 -1.37 -7.65
CA CYS A 91 2.32 -2.23 -7.02
C CYS A 91 3.04 -1.45 -5.93
N VAL A 92 3.31 -2.13 -4.83
CA VAL A 92 4.11 -1.62 -3.72
C VAL A 92 5.22 -2.60 -3.38
N ARG A 93 6.29 -2.07 -2.80
CA ARG A 93 7.45 -2.81 -2.30
C ARG A 93 7.52 -2.69 -0.78
N LEU A 94 7.68 -3.80 -0.09
CA LEU A 94 8.06 -3.78 1.33
C LEU A 94 9.57 -3.61 1.44
N VAL A 95 9.99 -2.70 2.30
CA VAL A 95 11.38 -2.39 2.61
C VAL A 95 11.57 -2.58 4.10
N MET A 96 12.35 -3.58 4.47
CA MET A 96 12.79 -3.78 5.85
C MET A 96 13.98 -2.88 6.15
N VAL A 97 13.95 -2.24 7.31
CA VAL A 97 15.08 -1.48 7.85
C VAL A 97 15.81 -2.37 8.85
N MET A 98 17.06 -2.68 8.54
CA MET A 98 17.91 -3.57 9.34
C MET A 98 19.15 -2.81 9.81
N THR A 99 19.92 -3.39 10.71
CA THR A 99 21.27 -2.89 11.00
C THR A 99 22.18 -3.07 9.77
N GLU A 100 23.32 -2.39 9.73
CA GLU A 100 24.33 -2.59 8.67
C GLU A 100 24.88 -4.03 8.63
N ASP A 101 24.82 -4.75 9.75
CA ASP A 101 25.22 -6.16 9.87
C ASP A 101 24.12 -7.13 9.43
N GLY A 102 22.95 -6.62 9.03
CA GLY A 102 21.81 -7.43 8.58
C GLY A 102 21.00 -8.06 9.71
N GLU A 103 21.01 -7.46 10.89
CA GLU A 103 20.20 -7.87 12.05
C GLU A 103 18.94 -7.01 12.17
N LEU A 104 17.92 -7.52 12.85
CA LEU A 104 16.75 -6.72 13.21
C LEU A 104 17.14 -5.62 14.20
N THR A 105 16.54 -4.45 14.07
CA THR A 105 16.72 -3.38 15.04
C THR A 105 15.95 -3.70 16.33
N GLU A 106 16.44 -3.18 17.46
CA GLU A 106 15.86 -3.47 18.78
C GLU A 106 14.50 -2.78 18.99
N ASP A 107 14.33 -1.58 18.43
CA ASP A 107 13.12 -0.77 18.52
C ASP A 107 12.71 -0.31 17.11
N SER A 108 11.62 -0.87 16.61
CA SER A 108 11.13 -0.54 15.27
C SER A 108 10.62 0.90 15.17
N ARG A 109 10.10 1.48 16.25
CA ARG A 109 9.58 2.85 16.25
C ARG A 109 10.71 3.86 16.20
N GLU A 110 11.72 3.70 17.05
CA GLU A 110 12.91 4.55 17.03
C GLU A 110 13.66 4.45 15.68
N THR A 111 13.67 3.25 15.09
CA THR A 111 14.24 3.01 13.76
C THR A 111 13.50 3.79 12.68
N VAL A 112 12.17 3.70 12.65
CA VAL A 112 11.34 4.44 11.68
C VAL A 112 11.50 5.95 11.88
N ASP A 113 11.45 6.46 13.11
CA ASP A 113 11.65 7.88 13.41
C ASP A 113 13.01 8.41 12.88
N THR A 114 14.05 7.58 12.98
CA THR A 114 15.39 7.88 12.44
C THR A 114 15.38 7.96 10.92
N VAL A 115 14.73 7.00 10.25
CA VAL A 115 14.59 6.99 8.78
C VAL A 115 13.76 8.18 8.30
N VAL A 116 12.63 8.46 8.94
CA VAL A 116 11.74 9.59 8.63
C VAL A 116 12.52 10.90 8.74
N SER A 117 13.18 11.14 9.86
CA SER A 117 14.00 12.34 10.07
C SER A 117 15.08 12.49 9.01
N HIS A 118 15.71 11.39 8.59
CA HIS A 118 16.72 11.39 7.54
C HIS A 118 16.15 11.74 6.16
N LEU A 119 15.02 11.14 5.78
CA LEU A 119 14.37 11.38 4.50
C LEU A 119 13.82 12.82 4.40
N LEU A 120 13.23 13.35 5.48
CA LEU A 120 12.82 14.75 5.56
C LEU A 120 14.00 15.70 5.34
N GLY A 121 15.15 15.40 5.93
CA GLY A 121 16.40 16.16 5.70
C GLY A 121 16.89 16.12 4.24
N ARG A 122 16.36 15.22 3.42
CA ARG A 122 16.70 15.03 2.01
C ARG A 122 15.63 15.52 1.04
N GLY A 123 14.58 16.16 1.54
CA GLY A 123 13.54 16.76 0.73
C GLY A 123 12.31 15.88 0.51
N TRP A 124 12.19 14.76 1.22
CA TRP A 124 10.87 14.13 1.38
C TRP A 124 9.99 15.02 2.26
N GLU A 125 8.68 14.96 2.05
CA GLU A 125 7.68 15.76 2.74
C GLU A 125 6.63 14.85 3.38
N GLU A 126 6.25 15.15 4.62
CA GLU A 126 5.11 14.50 5.29
C GLU A 126 3.82 14.71 4.51
N GLN A 127 3.06 13.62 4.36
CA GLN A 127 1.75 13.61 3.73
C GLN A 127 0.68 13.27 4.76
N GLU A 128 -0.51 13.85 4.61
CA GLU A 128 -1.69 13.51 5.39
C GLU A 128 -2.81 13.04 4.46
N PRO A 129 -2.76 11.78 3.97
CA PRO A 129 -3.82 11.26 3.11
C PRO A 129 -5.17 11.27 3.81
N GLN A 130 -6.23 11.62 3.08
CA GLN A 130 -7.58 11.66 3.66
C GLN A 130 -8.01 10.27 4.12
N GLY A 131 -8.38 10.14 5.40
CA GLY A 131 -8.84 8.88 5.99
C GLY A 131 -7.73 7.94 6.44
N ALA A 132 -6.46 8.37 6.36
CA ALA A 132 -5.35 7.66 6.97
C ALA A 132 -5.45 7.71 8.52
N PRO A 133 -4.93 6.69 9.24
CA PRO A 133 -4.78 6.74 10.70
C PRO A 133 -3.86 7.89 11.12
N GLU A 134 -4.21 8.62 12.20
CA GLU A 134 -3.43 9.79 12.69
C GLU A 134 -1.99 9.44 13.11
N GLU A 135 -1.75 8.20 13.54
CA GLU A 135 -0.43 7.74 13.99
C GLU A 135 0.43 7.17 12.85
N GLN A 136 -0.13 7.04 11.65
CA GLN A 136 0.59 6.44 10.53
C GLN A 136 1.36 7.49 9.74
N VAL A 137 2.67 7.26 9.57
CA VAL A 137 3.55 8.18 8.85
C VAL A 137 3.46 7.90 7.34
N PHE A 138 3.29 8.95 6.56
CA PHE A 138 3.39 8.94 5.10
C PHE A 138 4.37 10.02 4.65
N LEU A 139 5.30 9.67 3.77
CA LEU A 139 6.25 10.61 3.15
C LEU A 139 6.11 10.56 1.63
N SER A 140 6.42 11.67 0.96
CA SER A 140 6.56 11.74 -0.50
C SER A 140 7.72 12.62 -0.93
N ASP A 141 8.39 12.24 -2.02
CA ASP A 141 9.31 13.11 -2.76
C ASP A 141 8.65 13.74 -4.01
N GLY A 142 7.34 13.57 -4.16
CA GLY A 142 6.53 14.01 -5.30
C GLY A 142 6.37 12.97 -6.42
N GLU A 143 7.25 11.97 -6.50
CA GLU A 143 7.17 10.87 -7.48
C GLU A 143 6.84 9.54 -6.82
N HIS A 144 7.33 9.35 -5.59
CA HIS A 144 7.18 8.15 -4.78
C HIS A 144 6.46 8.46 -3.48
N MET A 145 5.83 7.44 -2.92
CA MET A 145 5.18 7.45 -1.61
C MET A 145 5.80 6.38 -0.74
N LEU A 146 6.04 6.72 0.52
CA LEU A 146 6.52 5.83 1.55
C LEU A 146 5.53 5.85 2.71
N ALA A 147 5.15 4.69 3.23
CA ALA A 147 4.30 4.58 4.41
C ALA A 147 4.96 3.66 5.44
N ASP A 148 4.87 4.02 6.72
CA ASP A 148 5.24 3.10 7.79
C ASP A 148 4.16 2.02 7.97
N THR A 149 4.58 0.76 7.95
CA THR A 149 3.71 -0.42 8.09
C THR A 149 4.19 -1.36 9.19
N SER A 150 5.10 -0.88 10.02
CA SER A 150 5.70 -1.65 11.11
C SER A 150 4.66 -2.00 12.17
N ALA A 151 4.71 -3.22 12.69
CA ALA A 151 3.87 -3.64 13.80
C ALA A 151 4.51 -3.25 15.15
N HIS A 152 4.66 -1.94 15.41
CA HIS A 152 5.45 -1.42 16.55
C HIS A 152 5.11 -1.96 17.93
N ASP A 153 3.88 -2.42 18.14
CA ASP A 153 3.44 -2.97 19.44
C ASP A 153 3.81 -4.45 19.61
N GLU A 154 4.32 -5.09 18.56
CA GLU A 154 4.78 -6.48 18.57
C GLU A 154 6.29 -6.54 18.86
N PRO A 155 6.72 -7.26 19.91
CA PRO A 155 8.14 -7.45 20.19
C PRO A 155 8.80 -8.20 19.03
N GLU A 156 10.04 -7.84 18.71
CA GLU A 156 10.83 -8.45 17.63
C GLU A 156 10.24 -8.23 16.21
N SER A 157 9.26 -7.34 16.07
CA SER A 157 8.77 -6.93 14.75
C SER A 157 9.80 -6.08 13.99
N PRO A 158 10.05 -6.35 12.70
CA PRO A 158 10.94 -5.52 11.90
C PRO A 158 10.32 -4.14 11.64
N ALA A 159 11.16 -3.10 11.65
CA ALA A 159 10.80 -1.83 11.02
C ALA A 159 10.58 -2.07 9.52
N THR A 160 9.35 -1.85 9.04
CA THR A 160 8.94 -2.20 7.68
C THR A 160 8.19 -1.03 7.04
N LEU A 161 8.70 -0.58 5.91
CA LEU A 161 8.18 0.53 5.13
C LEU A 161 7.56 0.00 3.84
N MET A 162 6.49 0.63 3.38
CA MET A 162 5.85 0.36 2.10
C MET A 162 6.17 1.48 1.12
N LEU A 163 6.83 1.14 0.01
CA LEU A 163 7.26 2.05 -1.03
C LEU A 163 6.43 1.83 -2.30
N GLY A 164 5.85 2.88 -2.85
CA GLY A 164 5.06 2.84 -4.08
C GLY A 164 5.18 4.13 -4.88
N ASP A 165 4.57 4.18 -6.06
CA ASP A 165 4.46 5.41 -6.83
C ASP A 165 3.44 6.38 -6.19
N ALA A 166 3.73 7.68 -6.22
CA ALA A 166 2.79 8.72 -5.80
C ALA A 166 1.66 8.96 -6.82
N SER A 167 1.88 8.50 -8.05
CA SER A 167 0.86 8.52 -9.11
C SER A 167 -0.18 7.44 -8.80
N GLY A 168 -1.34 7.83 -8.29
CA GLY A 168 -2.50 6.93 -8.19
C GLY A 168 -2.84 6.26 -9.54
N PRO A 169 -3.82 5.35 -9.57
CA PRO A 169 -3.96 4.37 -10.66
C PRO A 169 -4.05 5.08 -12.01
N GLN A 170 -3.03 4.86 -12.86
CA GLN A 170 -3.01 5.42 -14.21
C GLN A 170 -4.18 4.81 -14.98
N THR A 171 -5.17 5.63 -15.30
CA THR A 171 -6.34 5.18 -16.05
C THR A 171 -5.91 4.89 -17.50
N PRO A 172 -6.18 3.69 -18.04
CA PRO A 172 -5.76 3.30 -19.40
C PRO A 172 -6.48 4.05 -20.53
#